data_AF-A0A401NIG3-F1
#
_entry.id   AF-A0A401NIG3-F1
#
_cell.length_a   1.000
_cell.length_b   1.000
_cell.length_c   1.000
_cell.angle_alpha   90.00
_cell.angle_beta   90.00
_cell.angle_gamma   90.00
#
_symmetry.space_group_name_H-M   'P 1'
#
loop_
_entity.id
_entity.type
_entity.pdbx_description
1 polymer ?
#
loop_
_entity_poly.entity_id
_entity_poly.type
_entity_poly.pdbx_seq_one_letter_code
_entity_poly.pdbx_strand_id
1 'polypeptide(L)'
;MIIPLTIWLSNHFKTQKFVVEKTLPELYDLVTRYKPDIIWSDGDWEAPDTYWNSTGFLAWLYNDSPVKDTVNLMDAVSFGGNLLLNIGPTKEGTIPVIFQERLEAMGQWLNVNGEAIYASKPWRVQKENSTNIWYTSKGSSVYAVFIKWPTDNILKLESPRSSPDTKVSA
;
A
#
# COMPACT_ATOMS: atom_id res chain seq x y z
N MET A 1 9.56 13.23 -12.34
CA MET A 1 8.58 13.91 -13.22
C MET A 1 8.56 15.38 -12.84
N ILE A 2 8.91 16.30 -13.74
CA ILE A 2 8.89 17.74 -13.47
C ILE A 2 7.68 18.31 -14.20
N ILE A 3 6.60 18.56 -13.47
CA ILE A 3 5.39 19.21 -13.99
C ILE A 3 5.53 20.73 -13.75
N PRO A 4 5.30 21.60 -14.76
CA PRO A 4 5.33 23.04 -14.54
C PRO A 4 4.23 23.46 -13.57
N LEU A 5 4.60 24.07 -12.44
CA LEU A 5 3.66 24.57 -11.41
C LEU A 5 2.61 25.57 -11.94
N THR A 6 2.85 26.18 -13.11
CA THR A 6 2.12 27.35 -13.60
C THR A 6 0.73 27.05 -14.20
N ILE A 7 0.45 25.82 -14.64
CA ILE A 7 -0.78 25.51 -15.39
C ILE A 7 -2.01 25.39 -14.46
N TRP A 8 -1.79 25.15 -13.18
CA TRP A 8 -2.84 24.79 -12.22
C TRP A 8 -3.18 25.91 -11.25
N LEU A 9 -2.14 26.60 -10.76
CA LEU A 9 -2.27 27.78 -9.90
C LEU A 9 -3.06 28.90 -10.58
N SER A 10 -2.96 29.04 -11.90
CA SER A 10 -3.70 30.04 -12.68
C SER A 10 -5.21 29.78 -12.78
N ASN A 11 -5.65 28.53 -12.56
CA ASN A 11 -7.05 28.14 -12.64
C ASN A 11 -7.75 28.02 -11.27
N HIS A 12 -7.04 28.25 -10.16
CA HIS A 12 -7.57 28.16 -8.80
C HIS A 12 -8.41 26.89 -8.54
N PHE A 13 -7.98 25.75 -9.11
CA PHE A 13 -8.68 24.45 -8.97
C PHE A 13 -10.14 24.44 -9.44
N LYS A 14 -10.55 25.36 -10.32
CA LYS A 14 -11.93 25.46 -10.83
C LYS A 14 -12.27 24.46 -11.93
N THR A 15 -11.27 23.84 -12.57
CA THR A 15 -11.48 22.85 -13.63
C THR A 15 -10.61 21.61 -13.42
N GLN A 16 -11.18 20.44 -13.66
CA GLN A 16 -10.49 19.14 -13.55
C GLN A 16 -9.82 18.69 -14.85
N LYS A 17 -9.80 19.55 -15.89
CA LYS A 17 -9.33 19.18 -17.23
C LYS A 17 -7.96 18.54 -17.21
N PHE A 18 -7.01 19.14 -16.50
CA PHE A 18 -5.68 18.56 -16.40
C PHE A 18 -5.69 17.26 -15.58
N VAL A 19 -6.38 17.20 -14.44
CA VAL A 19 -6.47 15.96 -13.65
C VAL A 19 -6.93 14.78 -14.50
N VAL A 20 -7.97 14.98 -15.33
CA VAL A 20 -8.54 13.96 -16.21
C VAL A 20 -7.67 13.68 -17.43
N GLU A 21 -7.10 14.70 -18.07
CA GLU A 21 -6.38 14.54 -19.34
C GLU A 21 -4.89 14.21 -19.20
N LYS A 22 -4.31 14.42 -18.02
CA LYS A 22 -2.86 14.28 -17.79
C LYS A 22 -2.55 13.47 -16.54
N THR A 23 -2.91 13.98 -15.36
CA THR A 23 -2.44 13.41 -14.08
C THR A 23 -2.92 11.97 -13.89
N LEU A 24 -4.22 11.72 -14.02
CA LEU A 24 -4.77 10.38 -13.86
C LEU A 24 -4.22 9.40 -14.91
N PRO A 25 -4.29 9.68 -16.23
CA PRO A 25 -3.71 8.79 -17.24
C PRO A 25 -2.25 8.46 -17.00
N GLU A 26 -1.44 9.44 -16.60
CA GLU A 26 -0.02 9.24 -16.28
C GLU A 26 0.17 8.39 -15.01
N LEU A 27 -0.65 8.59 -13.98
CA LEU A 27 -0.67 7.76 -12.78
C LEU A 27 -1.05 6.31 -13.09
N TYR A 28 -2.09 6.08 -13.89
CA TYR A 28 -2.48 4.74 -14.35
C TYR A 28 -1.38 4.08 -15.20
N ASP A 29 -0.74 4.80 -16.13
CA ASP A 29 0.39 4.28 -16.92
C ASP A 29 1.59 3.98 -16.03
N LEU A 30 1.89 4.84 -15.05
CA LEU A 30 3.01 4.66 -14.14
C LEU A 30 2.82 3.41 -13.27
N VAL A 31 1.63 3.24 -12.70
CA VAL A 31 1.28 2.02 -11.95
C VAL A 31 1.38 0.77 -12.82
N THR A 32 0.82 0.84 -14.03
CA THR A 32 0.75 -0.32 -14.93
C THR A 32 2.12 -0.74 -15.45
N ARG A 33 2.95 0.24 -15.84
CA ARG A 33 4.24 0.00 -16.48
C ARG A 33 5.36 -0.25 -15.48
N TYR A 34 5.43 0.54 -14.42
CA TYR A 34 6.58 0.53 -13.51
C TYR A 34 6.32 -0.17 -12.19
N LYS A 35 5.05 -0.48 -11.87
CA LYS A 35 4.66 -1.22 -10.66
C LYS A 35 5.35 -0.69 -9.39
N PRO A 36 5.21 0.61 -9.09
CA PRO A 36 5.92 1.25 -7.99
C PRO A 36 5.42 0.74 -6.64
N ASP A 37 6.31 0.68 -5.65
CA ASP A 37 5.97 0.28 -4.28
C ASP A 37 5.30 1.43 -3.48
N ILE A 38 5.58 2.68 -3.84
CA ILE A 38 5.03 3.88 -3.20
C ILE A 38 4.47 4.80 -4.28
N ILE A 39 3.23 5.27 -4.08
CA ILE A 39 2.59 6.21 -4.98
C ILE A 39 1.84 7.30 -4.20
N TRP A 40 2.05 8.54 -4.61
CA TRP A 40 1.30 9.69 -4.13
C TRP A 40 0.17 9.95 -5.11
N SER A 41 -1.06 9.75 -4.64
CA SER A 41 -2.30 9.86 -5.44
C SER A 41 -2.88 11.28 -5.48
N ASP A 42 -2.29 12.20 -4.72
CA ASP A 42 -2.67 13.60 -4.61
C ASP A 42 -1.61 14.50 -5.26
N GLY A 43 -2.03 15.74 -5.53
CA GLY A 43 -1.17 16.78 -6.08
C GLY A 43 -0.92 17.87 -5.05
N ASP A 44 -1.10 19.12 -5.47
CA ASP A 44 -0.88 20.29 -4.62
C ASP A 44 -1.76 20.29 -3.36
N TRP A 45 -1.18 20.69 -2.23
CA TRP A 45 -1.80 20.73 -0.90
C TRP A 45 -2.90 21.78 -0.78
N GLU A 46 -2.93 22.76 -1.69
CA GLU A 46 -3.98 23.78 -1.78
C GLU A 46 -5.28 23.28 -2.43
N ALA A 47 -5.28 22.06 -3.00
CA ALA A 47 -6.44 21.45 -3.64
C ALA A 47 -7.03 20.28 -2.82
N PRO A 48 -8.37 20.20 -2.68
CA PRO A 48 -9.02 19.08 -2.01
C PRO A 48 -8.87 17.79 -2.83
N ASP A 49 -8.94 16.62 -2.18
CA ASP A 49 -8.86 15.30 -2.82
C ASP A 49 -9.91 15.08 -3.92
N THR A 50 -11.08 15.70 -3.78
CA THR A 50 -12.13 15.69 -4.80
C THR A 50 -11.66 16.31 -6.11
N TYR A 51 -10.79 17.33 -6.05
CA TYR A 51 -10.22 17.95 -7.24
C TYR A 51 -9.35 16.94 -7.99
N TRP A 52 -8.48 16.23 -7.27
CA TRP A 52 -7.54 15.24 -7.80
C TRP A 52 -8.18 13.91 -8.19
N ASN A 53 -9.42 13.65 -7.77
CA ASN A 53 -10.08 12.35 -7.90
C ASN A 53 -9.23 11.21 -7.29
N SER A 54 -8.49 11.53 -6.22
CA SER A 54 -7.58 10.60 -5.55
C SER A 54 -8.32 9.40 -4.99
N THR A 55 -9.58 9.59 -4.58
CA THR A 55 -10.44 8.53 -4.04
C THR A 55 -10.76 7.45 -5.07
N GLY A 56 -11.10 7.84 -6.30
CA GLY A 56 -11.33 6.93 -7.42
C GLY A 56 -10.04 6.22 -7.86
N PHE A 57 -8.92 6.94 -7.90
CA PHE A 57 -7.63 6.36 -8.22
C PHE A 57 -7.16 5.33 -7.17
N LEU A 58 -7.28 5.65 -5.88
CA LEU A 58 -6.93 4.73 -4.78
C LEU A 58 -7.86 3.51 -4.76
N ALA A 59 -9.16 3.69 -5.04
CA ALA A 59 -10.09 2.58 -5.17
C ALA A 59 -9.66 1.62 -6.28
N TRP A 60 -9.27 2.12 -7.45
CA TRP A 60 -8.70 1.28 -8.50
C TRP A 60 -7.36 0.67 -8.09
N LEU A 61 -6.48 1.45 -7.45
CA LEU A 61 -5.14 1.00 -7.02
C LEU A 61 -5.24 -0.23 -6.12
N TYR A 62 -6.14 -0.22 -5.15
CA TYR A 62 -6.28 -1.31 -4.18
C TYR A 62 -7.26 -2.42 -4.60
N ASN A 63 -8.17 -2.18 -5.53
CA ASN A 63 -9.14 -3.22 -5.96
C ASN A 63 -8.76 -3.89 -7.30
N ASP A 64 -8.24 -3.13 -8.26
CA ASP A 64 -8.16 -3.57 -9.67
C ASP A 64 -6.74 -3.48 -10.26
N SER A 65 -5.84 -2.71 -9.66
CA SER A 65 -4.53 -2.49 -10.24
C SER A 65 -3.67 -3.77 -10.26
N PRO A 66 -2.72 -3.88 -11.20
CA PRO A 66 -1.79 -5.02 -11.25
C PRO A 66 -0.86 -5.10 -10.03
N VAL A 67 -0.86 -4.06 -9.20
CA VAL A 67 -0.10 -3.96 -7.96
C VAL A 67 -1.00 -3.92 -6.73
N LYS A 68 -2.30 -4.20 -6.85
CA LYS A 68 -3.24 -4.23 -5.71
C LYS A 68 -2.78 -5.18 -4.59
N ASP A 69 -2.05 -6.22 -4.98
CA ASP A 69 -1.48 -7.24 -4.09
C ASP A 69 0.01 -6.98 -3.79
N THR A 70 0.58 -5.84 -4.22
CA THR A 70 2.02 -5.47 -4.07
C THR A 70 2.29 -4.02 -3.66
N VAL A 71 1.33 -3.08 -3.71
CA VAL A 71 1.41 -1.78 -3.01
C VAL A 71 1.14 -2.07 -1.54
N ASN A 72 2.09 -2.78 -0.95
CA ASN A 72 1.86 -3.55 0.24
C ASN A 72 2.53 -2.86 1.41
N LEU A 73 1.74 -2.63 2.44
CA LEU A 73 2.21 -2.57 3.81
C LEU A 73 3.33 -3.59 4.07
N MET A 74 3.20 -4.81 3.53
CA MET A 74 4.22 -5.85 3.67
C MET A 74 5.51 -5.62 2.89
N ASP A 75 5.48 -5.08 1.67
CA ASP A 75 6.71 -4.69 0.99
C ASP A 75 7.38 -3.55 1.81
N ALA A 76 6.64 -2.50 2.17
CA ALA A 76 7.19 -1.40 2.98
C ALA A 76 7.81 -1.89 4.30
N VAL A 77 7.06 -2.62 5.11
CA VAL A 77 7.49 -3.06 6.45
C VAL A 77 8.63 -4.07 6.37
N SER A 78 8.60 -5.00 5.41
CA SER A 78 9.66 -6.02 5.29
C SER A 78 10.99 -5.41 4.85
N PHE A 79 10.97 -4.33 4.08
CA PHE A 79 12.15 -3.53 3.73
C PHE A 79 12.47 -2.42 4.74
N GLY A 80 11.71 -2.30 5.83
CA GLY A 80 11.98 -1.39 6.95
C GLY A 80 11.50 0.04 6.73
N GLY A 81 10.65 0.23 5.72
CA GLY A 81 9.89 1.45 5.49
C GLY A 81 8.59 1.48 6.27
N ASN A 82 7.92 2.63 6.18
CA ASN A 82 6.59 2.86 6.74
C ASN A 82 5.59 3.08 5.61
N LEU A 83 4.37 2.59 5.79
CA LEU A 83 3.25 2.96 4.94
C LEU A 83 2.60 4.23 5.52
N LEU A 84 2.66 5.33 4.78
CA LEU A 84 1.91 6.54 5.09
C LEU A 84 0.69 6.60 4.16
N LEU A 85 -0.50 6.40 4.72
CA LEU A 85 -1.74 6.49 3.98
C LEU A 85 -2.32 7.90 4.11
N ASN A 86 -2.41 8.62 3.00
CA ASN A 86 -3.12 9.90 2.97
C ASN A 86 -4.62 9.68 2.77
N ILE A 87 -5.45 10.49 3.44
CA ILE A 87 -6.91 10.48 3.30
C ILE A 87 -7.38 11.91 3.15
N GLY A 88 -8.04 12.18 2.03
CA GLY A 88 -8.73 13.43 1.81
C GLY A 88 -10.11 13.44 2.47
N PRO A 89 -10.39 14.36 3.41
CA PRO A 89 -11.75 14.58 3.87
C PRO A 89 -12.58 15.26 2.78
N THR A 90 -13.89 14.99 2.75
CA THR A 90 -14.84 15.71 1.89
C THR A 90 -14.79 17.22 2.17
N LYS A 91 -15.39 18.02 1.28
CA LYS A 91 -15.50 19.48 1.48
C LYS A 91 -16.20 19.87 2.78
N GLU A 92 -17.02 18.98 3.35
CA GLU A 92 -17.67 19.12 4.66
C GLU A 92 -16.77 18.73 5.84
N GLY A 93 -15.52 18.33 5.60
CA GLY A 93 -14.57 17.89 6.61
C GLY A 93 -14.79 16.47 7.13
N THR A 94 -15.57 15.64 6.42
CA THR A 94 -15.86 14.25 6.82
C THR A 94 -15.02 13.24 6.05
N ILE A 95 -14.68 12.09 6.63
CA ILE A 95 -14.01 11.03 5.86
C ILE A 95 -15.06 10.34 4.98
N PRO A 96 -14.86 10.18 3.67
CA PRO A 96 -15.78 9.43 2.81
C PRO A 96 -16.02 8.00 3.35
N VAL A 97 -17.28 7.52 3.31
CA VAL A 97 -17.69 6.21 3.87
C VAL A 97 -16.82 5.07 3.36
N ILE A 98 -16.51 5.07 2.05
CA ILE A 98 -15.66 4.03 1.45
C ILE A 98 -14.26 3.99 2.07
N PHE A 99 -13.68 5.11 2.51
CA PHE A 99 -12.41 5.09 3.22
C PHE A 99 -12.56 4.61 4.66
N GLN A 100 -13.66 4.95 5.32
CA GLN A 100 -13.94 4.45 6.67
C GLN A 100 -13.98 2.92 6.68
N GLU A 101 -14.76 2.32 5.78
CA GLU A 101 -14.87 0.86 5.65
C GLU A 101 -13.51 0.19 5.42
N ARG A 102 -12.65 0.79 4.58
CA ARG A 102 -11.31 0.26 4.28
C ARG A 102 -10.33 0.43 5.44
N LEU A 103 -10.37 1.57 6.12
CA LEU A 103 -9.57 1.82 7.32
C LEU A 103 -9.96 0.89 8.46
N GLU A 104 -11.25 0.65 8.66
CA GLU A 104 -11.76 -0.29 9.65
C GLU A 104 -11.33 -1.72 9.33
N ALA A 105 -11.46 -2.15 8.07
CA ALA A 105 -11.00 -3.47 7.65
C ALA A 105 -9.49 -3.65 7.86
N MET A 106 -8.69 -2.64 7.52
CA MET A 106 -7.25 -2.63 7.80
C MET A 106 -6.96 -2.65 9.30
N GLY A 107 -7.70 -1.88 10.11
CA GLY A 107 -7.59 -1.86 11.56
C GLY A 107 -7.89 -3.22 12.19
N GLN A 108 -8.95 -3.91 11.74
CA GLN A 108 -9.28 -5.27 12.18
C GLN A 108 -8.16 -6.26 11.83
N TRP A 109 -7.62 -6.17 10.62
CA TRP A 109 -6.51 -7.04 10.21
C TRP A 109 -5.23 -6.76 11.01
N LEU A 110 -4.90 -5.49 11.27
CA LEU A 110 -3.77 -5.06 12.10
C LEU A 110 -3.96 -5.44 13.57
N ASN A 111 -5.19 -5.52 14.07
CA ASN A 111 -5.45 -5.99 15.44
C ASN A 111 -5.02 -7.45 15.64
N VAL A 112 -5.15 -8.28 14.60
CA VAL A 112 -4.74 -9.69 14.61
C VAL A 112 -3.27 -9.85 14.26
N ASN A 113 -2.80 -9.18 13.20
CA ASN A 113 -1.47 -9.39 12.61
C ASN A 113 -0.42 -8.35 13.01
N GLY A 114 -0.80 -7.36 13.82
CA GLY A 114 0.03 -6.20 14.15
C GLY A 114 1.32 -6.54 14.88
N GLU A 115 1.40 -7.69 15.55
CA GLU A 115 2.63 -8.16 16.19
C GLU A 115 3.78 -8.30 15.20
N ALA A 116 3.49 -8.81 13.99
CA ALA A 116 4.44 -9.01 12.90
C ALA A 116 4.83 -7.68 12.21
N ILE A 117 4.19 -6.57 12.55
CA ILE A 117 4.31 -5.29 11.84
C ILE A 117 4.88 -4.22 12.76
N TYR A 118 4.19 -3.93 13.85
CA TYR A 118 4.56 -2.86 14.77
C TYR A 118 5.87 -3.17 15.50
N ALA A 119 6.82 -2.23 15.37
CA ALA A 119 8.19 -2.35 15.89
C ALA A 119 8.95 -3.58 15.40
N SER A 120 8.50 -4.18 14.29
CA SER A 120 9.25 -5.20 13.58
C SER A 120 10.46 -4.59 12.87
N LYS A 121 11.40 -5.44 12.46
CA LYS A 121 12.58 -5.07 11.68
C LYS A 121 12.67 -5.96 10.45
N PRO A 122 13.27 -5.47 9.35
CA PRO A 122 13.64 -6.30 8.21
C PRO A 122 14.39 -7.53 8.68
N TRP A 123 13.94 -8.70 8.25
CA TRP A 123 14.70 -9.92 8.46
C TRP A 123 15.76 -10.07 7.38
N ARG A 124 16.67 -11.04 7.53
CA ARG A 124 17.79 -11.26 6.59
C ARG A 124 17.37 -11.48 5.14
N VAL A 125 16.17 -12.03 4.94
CA VAL A 125 15.50 -12.19 3.64
C VAL A 125 14.16 -11.52 3.80
N GLN A 126 13.84 -10.51 3.00
CA GLN A 126 12.61 -9.72 3.17
C GLN A 126 11.43 -10.32 2.39
N LYS A 127 11.71 -11.01 1.29
CA LYS A 127 10.72 -11.61 0.39
C LYS A 127 11.32 -12.81 -0.33
N GLU A 128 10.51 -13.82 -0.61
CA GLU A 128 10.92 -14.94 -1.47
C GLU A 128 10.78 -14.59 -2.96
N ASN A 129 11.70 -15.08 -3.79
CA ASN A 129 11.78 -14.68 -5.20
C ASN A 129 10.62 -15.21 -6.06
N SER A 130 10.03 -16.34 -5.67
CA SER A 130 9.05 -17.10 -6.46
C SER A 130 7.65 -17.08 -5.85
N THR A 131 7.46 -16.45 -4.69
CA THR A 131 6.19 -16.46 -3.94
C THR A 131 5.85 -15.07 -3.37
N ASN A 132 4.60 -14.89 -2.94
CA ASN A 132 4.13 -13.70 -2.23
C ASN A 132 4.23 -13.93 -0.72
N ILE A 133 5.46 -14.22 -0.26
CA ILE A 133 5.78 -14.44 1.15
C ILE A 133 6.81 -13.39 1.57
N TRP A 134 6.47 -12.66 2.62
CA TRP A 134 7.29 -11.61 3.22
C TRP A 134 7.74 -12.00 4.60
N TYR A 135 8.88 -11.48 5.03
CA TYR A 135 9.41 -11.74 6.36
C TYR A 135 9.74 -10.47 7.12
N THR A 136 9.33 -10.48 8.38
CA THR A 136 9.72 -9.50 9.39
C THR A 136 10.28 -10.22 10.60
N SER A 137 10.98 -9.49 11.47
CA SER A 137 11.53 -10.04 12.70
C SER A 137 11.25 -9.13 13.88
N LYS A 138 11.01 -9.75 15.05
CA LYS A 138 10.82 -9.03 16.31
C LYS A 138 11.39 -9.86 17.45
N GLY A 139 12.40 -9.31 18.14
CA GLY A 139 13.16 -10.06 19.13
C GLY A 139 13.83 -11.29 18.49
N SER A 140 13.55 -12.48 19.02
CA SER A 140 14.01 -13.76 18.49
C SER A 140 13.04 -14.40 17.48
N SER A 141 11.87 -13.80 17.26
CA SER A 141 10.82 -14.33 16.40
C SER A 141 10.96 -13.83 14.97
N VAL A 142 10.64 -14.71 14.02
CA VAL A 142 10.53 -14.40 12.59
C VAL A 142 9.09 -14.66 12.19
N TYR A 143 8.48 -13.69 11.53
CA TYR A 143 7.10 -13.78 11.04
C TYR A 143 7.15 -13.94 9.53
N ALA A 144 6.38 -14.90 9.02
CA ALA A 144 6.14 -15.08 7.60
C ALA A 144 4.72 -14.59 7.30
N VAL A 145 4.58 -13.64 6.40
CA VAL A 145 3.28 -13.10 5.99
C VAL A 145 3.04 -13.48 4.54
N PHE A 146 1.84 -13.97 4.26
CA PHE A 146 1.41 -14.39 2.92
C PHE A 146 -0.03 -13.93 2.70
N ILE A 147 -0.37 -13.60 1.45
CA ILE A 147 -1.70 -13.07 1.11
C ILE A 147 -2.68 -14.21 0.77
N LYS A 148 -2.17 -15.32 0.25
CA LYS A 148 -2.99 -16.43 -0.22
C LYS A 148 -2.55 -17.73 0.45
N TRP A 149 -3.48 -18.37 1.14
CA TRP A 149 -3.24 -19.71 1.66
C TRP A 149 -3.16 -20.73 0.50
N PRO A 150 -2.17 -21.64 0.51
CA PRO A 150 -2.00 -22.61 -0.56
C PRO A 150 -3.14 -23.64 -0.56
N THR A 151 -3.59 -24.05 -1.75
CA THR A 151 -4.76 -24.94 -1.92
C THR A 151 -4.52 -26.36 -1.42
N ASP A 152 -3.26 -26.79 -1.38
CA ASP A 152 -2.85 -28.08 -0.81
C ASP A 152 -2.66 -28.02 0.71
N ASN A 153 -2.94 -26.88 1.34
CA ASN A 153 -2.73 -26.60 2.77
C ASN A 153 -1.27 -26.76 3.23
N ILE A 154 -0.30 -26.74 2.32
CA ILE A 154 1.13 -26.85 2.65
C ILE A 154 1.82 -25.53 2.31
N LEU A 155 2.08 -24.72 3.34
CA LEU A 155 2.91 -23.53 3.20
C LEU A 155 4.39 -23.93 3.25
N LYS A 156 5.09 -23.78 2.13
CA LYS A 156 6.54 -24.02 2.03
C LYS A 156 7.27 -22.69 2.19
N LEU A 157 8.22 -22.65 3.14
CA LEU A 157 9.09 -21.52 3.39
C LEU A 157 10.52 -21.93 3.04
N GLU A 158 11.15 -21.27 2.07
CA GLU A 158 12.49 -21.63 1.59
C GLU A 158 13.59 -20.98 2.44
N SER A 159 13.30 -19.82 3.02
CA SER A 159 14.30 -18.96 3.68
C SER A 159 14.60 -19.31 5.16
N PRO A 160 13.61 -19.72 5.98
CA PRO A 160 13.85 -20.17 7.35
C PRO A 160 14.59 -21.50 7.39
N ARG A 161 15.65 -21.55 8.19
CA ARG A 161 16.36 -22.80 8.52
C ARG A 161 15.89 -23.22 9.90
N SER A 162 15.18 -24.34 9.98
CA SER A 162 14.71 -24.87 11.25
C SER A 162 15.84 -25.60 11.98
N SER A 163 15.77 -25.56 13.30
CA SER A 163 16.50 -26.39 14.24
C SER A 163 15.51 -27.22 15.07
N PRO A 164 15.95 -28.25 15.82
CA PRO A 164 15.07 -29.01 16.71
C PRO A 164 14.30 -28.18 17.75
N ASP A 165 14.84 -27.00 18.12
CA ASP A 165 14.21 -26.08 19.07
C ASP A 165 13.22 -25.10 18.42
N THR A 166 13.06 -25.15 17.10
CA THR A 166 12.17 -24.23 16.37
C THR A 166 10.72 -24.51 16.72
N LYS A 167 10.03 -23.50 17.26
CA LYS A 167 8.59 -23.52 17.51
C LYS A 167 7.87 -22.76 16.40
N VAL A 168 6.81 -23.37 15.87
CA VAL A 168 5.95 -22.77 14.85
C VAL A 168 4.57 -22.54 15.46
N SER A 169 4.07 -21.32 15.34
CA SER A 169 2.72 -20.91 15.71
C SER A 169 2.09 -20.15 14.55
N ALA A 170 0.79 -20.36 14.35
CA ALA A 170 -0.03 -19.66 13.37
C ALA A 170 -1.08 -18.81 14.08
#